data_AF-W4VLY2-F1
#
_entry.id   AF-W4VLY2-F1
#
_cell.length_a   1.000
_cell.length_b   1.000
_cell.length_c   1.000
_cell.angle_alpha   90.00
_cell.angle_beta   90.00
_cell.angle_gamma   90.00
#
_symmetry.space_group_name_H-M   'P 1'
#
loop_
_entity.id
_entity.type
_entity.pdbx_description
1 polymer ?
#
loop_
_entity_poly.entity_id
_entity_poly.type
_entity_poly.pdbx_seq_one_letter_code
_entity_poly.pdbx_strand_id
1 'polypeptide(L)' 'MVEGYGYAIARDTGGNIKGNKIDLHMATTQQASSFGVRTVQVKIIE' A
#
# COMPACT_ATOMS: atom_id res chain seq x y z
N MET A 1 6.66 2.72 6.88
CA MET A 1 5.88 1.67 7.58
C MET A 1 4.41 1.96 7.37
N VAL A 2 3.67 0.98 6.85
CA VAL A 2 2.25 1.05 6.54
C VAL A 2 1.49 0.17 7.53
N GLU A 3 0.51 0.73 8.22
CA GLU A 3 -0.31 -0.02 9.18
C GLU A 3 -0.99 -1.23 8.51
N GLY A 4 -0.90 -2.40 9.15
CA GLY A 4 -1.47 -3.65 8.62
C GLY A 4 -0.70 -4.31 7.48
N TYR A 5 0.37 -3.69 6.96
CA TYR A 5 1.23 -4.25 5.91
C TYR A 5 2.70 -4.40 6.36
N GLY A 6 3.23 -3.39 7.05
CA GLY A 6 4.60 -3.39 7.59
C GLY A 6 5.54 -2.40 6.89
N TYR A 7 6.84 -2.70 6.90
CA TYR A 7 7.84 -1.90 6.20
C TYR A 7 7.77 -2.15 4.69
N ALA A 8 7.84 -1.07 3.89
CA ALA A 8 7.75 -1.14 2.43
C ALA A 8 8.58 -0.01 1.81
N ILE A 9 9.08 -0.25 0.58
CA ILE A 9 9.84 0.71 -0.23
C ILE A 9 9.05 0.95 -1.51
N ALA A 10 8.80 2.22 -1.85
CA ALA A 10 8.17 2.58 -3.12
C ALA A 10 9.12 2.30 -4.28
N ARG A 11 8.70 1.45 -5.23
CA ARG A 11 9.51 1.04 -6.41
C ARG A 11 8.78 1.15 -7.75
N ASP A 12 7.52 1.56 -7.74
CA ASP A 12 6.68 1.65 -8.94
C ASP A 12 5.75 2.87 -8.88
N THR A 13 5.18 3.24 -10.02
CA THR A 13 4.22 4.33 -10.18
C THR A 13 3.05 3.90 -11.05
N GLY A 14 1.87 4.50 -10.85
CA GLY A 14 0.69 4.19 -11.65
C GLY A 14 -0.13 5.43 -11.97
N GLY A 15 -0.74 5.46 -13.16
CA GLY A 15 -1.57 6.58 -13.62
C GLY A 15 -2.73 6.92 -12.66
N ASN A 16 -3.28 5.92 -11.98
CA ASN A 16 -4.40 6.08 -11.04
C ASN A 16 -3.95 6.20 -9.56
N ILE A 17 -2.64 6.24 -9.31
CA ILE A 17 -2.04 6.42 -7.98
C ILE A 17 -1.57 7.87 -7.88
N LYS A 18 -2.45 8.72 -7.35
CA LYS A 18 -2.27 10.19 -7.29
C LYS A 18 -2.60 10.70 -5.89
N GLY A 19 -1.94 11.78 -5.48
CA GLY A 19 -2.07 12.34 -4.13
C GLY A 19 -1.56 11.38 -3.06
N ASN A 20 -2.24 11.35 -1.90
CA ASN A 20 -1.89 10.47 -0.78
C ASN A 20 -2.48 9.06 -0.95
N LYS A 21 -2.29 8.47 -2.12
CA LYS A 21 -2.72 7.11 -2.46
C LYS A 21 -1.48 6.27 -2.76
N ILE A 22 -1.43 5.05 -2.24
CA ILE A 22 -0.39 4.07 -2.52
C ILE A 22 -1.04 2.76 -2.94
N ASP A 23 -0.33 1.97 -3.74
CA ASP A 23 -0.70 0.59 -4.05
C ASP A 23 0.27 -0.36 -3.35
N LEU A 24 -0.25 -1.47 -2.82
CA LEU A 24 0.52 -2.43 -2.03
C LEU A 24 0.50 -3.78 -2.72
N HIS A 25 1.67 -4.27 -3.10
CA HIS A 25 1.79 -5.60 -3.70
C HIS A 25 1.46 -6.68 -2.66
N MET A 26 0.58 -7.60 -3.04
CA MET A 26 0.27 -8.81 -2.26
C MET A 26 0.46 -10.04 -3.14
N ALA A 27 0.92 -11.14 -2.54
CA ALA A 27 1.28 -12.35 -3.28
C ALA A 27 0.08 -13.06 -3.92
N THR A 28 -1.13 -12.87 -3.37
CA THR A 28 -2.34 -13.52 -3.87
C THR A 28 -3.52 -12.55 -3.96
N THR A 29 -4.42 -12.81 -4.90
CA THR A 29 -5.68 -12.07 -5.03
C THR A 29 -6.52 -12.15 -3.76
N GLN A 30 -6.53 -13.29 -3.07
CA GLN A 30 -7.28 -13.46 -1.83
C GLN A 30 -6.76 -12.52 -0.73
N GLN A 31 -5.45 -12.35 -0.60
CA GLN A 31 -4.85 -11.41 0.35
C GLN A 31 -5.21 -9.96 0.00
N ALA A 32 -5.11 -9.60 -1.29
CA ALA A 32 -5.49 -8.27 -1.77
C ALA A 32 -6.97 -7.95 -1.48
N SER A 33 -7.88 -8.89 -1.77
CA SER A 33 -9.31 -8.75 -1.48
C SER A 33 -9.59 -8.65 0.03
N SER A 34 -8.87 -9.42 0.85
CA SER A 34 -9.03 -9.40 2.31
C SER A 34 -8.53 -8.09 2.92
N PHE A 35 -7.48 -7.48 2.36
CA PHE A 35 -6.98 -6.19 2.81
C PHE A 35 -7.89 -5.04 2.37
N GLY A 36 -8.34 -5.09 1.11
CA GLY A 36 -9.26 -4.13 0.52
C GLY A 36 -8.67 -2.72 0.32
N VAL A 37 -9.48 -1.83 -0.26
CA VAL A 37 -9.13 -0.41 -0.34
C VAL A 37 -9.54 0.25 0.96
N ARG A 38 -8.59 0.86 1.66
CA ARG A 38 -8.82 1.48 2.96
C ARG A 38 -7.86 2.64 3.22
N THR A 39 -8.29 3.55 4.07
CA THR A 39 -7.43 4.62 4.61
C THR A 39 -6.73 4.07 5.85
N VAL A 40 -5.41 4.21 5.90
CA VAL A 40 -4.57 3.74 7.00
C VAL A 40 -3.52 4.78 7.34
N GLN A 41 -2.95 4.69 8.54
CA GLN A 41 -1.82 5.54 8.88
C GLN A 41 -0.53 5.02 8.22
N VAL A 42 0.23 5.94 7.63
CA VAL A 42 1.52 5.66 7.03
C VAL A 42 2.57 6.55 7.68
N LYS A 43 3.66 5.93 8.14
CA LYS A 43 4.85 6.64 8.63
C LYS A 43 5.95 6.53 7.58
N ILE A 44 6.41 7.68 7.08
CA ILE A 44 7.63 7.76 6.27
C ILE A 44 8.83 7.58 7.19
N ILE A 45 9.78 6.74 6.77
CA ILE A 45 10.98 6.40 7.53
C ILE A 45 12.16 7.02 6.78
N GLU A 46 13.06 7.69 7.52
CA GLU A 46 14.33 8.23 7.02
C GLU A 46 15.42 7.16 6.96
#